data_AF-A0A9E6EUL1-F1
#
_entry.id   AF-A0A9E6EUL1-F1
#
_cell.length_a   1.000
_cell.length_b   1.000
_cell.length_c   1.000
_cell.angle_alpha   90.00
_cell.angle_beta   90.00
_cell.angle_gamma   90.00
#
_symmetry.space_group_name_H-M   'P 1'
#
loop_
_entity.id
_entity.type
_entity.pdbx_description
1 polymer ?
#
loop_
_entity_poly.entity_id
_entity_poly.type
_entity_poly.pdbx_seq_one_letter_code
_entity_poly.pdbx_strand_id
1 'polypeptide(L)' 'MNTFATIVEEIKKLSLDEWIELNFLTEKFIVEKHRNEFHKNHLESLSEHRKGKLKFFNNSSDLKFFL' A
#
# COMPACT_ATOMS: atom_id res chain seq x y z
N MET A 1 6.64 4.99 -24.84
CA MET A 1 6.81 4.62 -23.42
C MET A 1 6.82 5.93 -22.63
N ASN A 2 5.78 6.21 -21.85
CA ASN A 2 5.70 7.47 -21.11
C ASN A 2 6.62 7.38 -19.89
N THR A 3 7.51 8.36 -19.73
CA THR A 3 8.31 8.49 -18.50
C THR A 3 7.46 9.19 -17.44
N PHE A 4 7.81 9.02 -16.15
CA PHE A 4 7.16 9.79 -15.08
C PHE A 4 7.22 11.30 -15.35
N ALA A 5 8.36 11.80 -15.86
CA ALA A 5 8.51 13.20 -16.26
C ALA A 5 7.50 13.61 -17.34
N THR A 6 7.31 12.79 -18.37
CA THR A 6 6.31 13.05 -19.42
C THR A 6 4.89 13.10 -18.85
N ILE A 7 4.55 12.22 -17.91
CA ILE A 7 3.24 12.18 -17.28
C ILE A 7 2.99 13.47 -16.46
N VAL A 8 4.00 13.94 -15.72
CA VAL A 8 3.91 15.18 -14.94
C VAL A 8 3.68 16.39 -15.86
N GLU A 9 4.37 16.45 -16.99
CA GLU A 9 4.18 17.55 -17.95
C GLU A 9 2.79 17.53 -18.62
N GLU A 10 2.18 16.36 -18.82
CA GLU A 10 0.80 16.28 -19.30
C GLU A 10 -0.20 16.70 -18.23
N ILE A 11 0.00 16.28 -16.97
CA ILE A 11 -0.85 16.67 -15.85
C ILE A 11 -0.86 18.20 -15.66
N LYS A 12 0.28 18.87 -15.83
CA LYS A 12 0.36 20.34 -15.76
C LYS A 12 -0.50 21.08 -16.78
N LYS A 13 -0.86 20.44 -17.89
CA LYS A 13 -1.67 21.04 -18.96
C LYS A 13 -3.18 20.95 -18.70
N LEU A 14 -3.59 20.18 -17.69
CA LEU A 14 -5.00 20.03 -17.33
C LEU A 14 -5.59 21.36 -16.85
N SER A 15 -6.88 21.55 -17.14
CA SER A 15 -7.68 22.62 -16.57
C SER A 15 -7.89 22.42 -15.06
N LEU A 16 -8.34 23.47 -14.36
CA LEU A 16 -8.61 23.39 -12.92
C LEU A 16 -9.63 22.31 -12.58
N ASP A 17 -10.69 22.16 -13.37
CA ASP A 17 -11.74 21.16 -13.13
C ASP A 17 -11.19 19.74 -13.28
N GLU A 18 -10.38 19.49 -14.32
CA GLU A 18 -9.70 18.21 -14.52
C GLU A 18 -8.71 17.90 -13.39
N TRP A 19 -8.03 18.92 -12.86
CA TRP A 19 -7.16 18.76 -11.69
C TRP A 19 -7.95 18.38 -10.43
N ILE A 20 -9.10 19.00 -10.21
CA ILE A 20 -9.98 18.68 -9.07
C ILE A 20 -10.48 17.24 -9.18
N GLU A 21 -10.93 16.83 -10.38
CA GLU A 21 -11.37 15.46 -10.64
C GLU A 21 -10.22 14.46 -10.48
N LEU A 22 -9.04 14.76 -11.02
CA LEU A 22 -7.85 13.92 -10.87
C LEU A 22 -7.46 13.75 -9.39
N ASN A 23 -7.55 14.82 -8.59
CA ASN A 23 -7.28 14.74 -7.15
C ASN A 23 -8.27 13.78 -6.47
N PHE A 24 -9.58 13.95 -6.73
CA PHE A 24 -10.62 13.08 -6.19
C PHE A 24 -10.37 11.60 -6.53
N LEU A 25 -10.05 11.30 -7.79
CA LEU A 25 -9.78 9.94 -8.23
C LEU A 25 -8.50 9.37 -7.59
N THR A 26 -7.45 10.18 -7.50
CA THR A 26 -6.16 9.76 -6.91
C THR A 26 -6.31 9.40 -5.44
N GLU A 27 -7.07 10.19 -4.67
CA GLU A 27 -7.39 9.88 -3.27
C GLU A 27 -8.09 8.53 -3.13
N LYS A 28 -9.08 8.24 -3.99
CA LYS A 28 -9.76 6.93 -4.00
C LYS A 28 -8.80 5.79 -4.32
N PHE A 29 -7.92 5.96 -5.29
CA PHE A 29 -6.96 4.93 -5.66
C PHE A 29 -5.91 4.66 -4.58
N ILE A 30 -5.49 5.68 -3.83
CA ILE A 30 -4.57 5.50 -2.68
C ILE A 30 -5.23 4.60 -1.63
N VAL A 31 -6.51 4.87 -1.29
CA VAL A 31 -7.27 4.04 -0.35
C VAL A 31 -7.33 2.59 -0.81
N GLU A 32 -7.65 2.35 -2.09
CA GLU A 32 -7.72 0.98 -2.63
C GLU A 32 -6.36 0.28 -2.66
N LYS A 33 -5.27 1.01 -2.92
CA LYS A 33 -3.90 0.45 -2.83
C LYS A 33 -3.58 -0.03 -1.42
N HIS A 34 -3.90 0.76 -0.40
CA HIS A 34 -3.72 0.34 1.00
C HIS A 34 -4.62 -0.85 1.37
N ARG A 35 -5.88 -0.87 0.92
CA ARG A 35 -6.78 -2.02 1.13
C ARG A 35 -6.21 -3.30 0.54
N ASN A 36 -5.67 -3.23 -0.67
CA ASN A 36 -5.04 -4.37 -1.33
C ASN A 36 -3.79 -4.85 -0.59
N GLU A 37 -2.97 -3.93 -0.09
CA GLU A 37 -1.81 -4.25 0.74
C GLU A 37 -2.23 -4.96 2.04
N PHE A 38 -3.23 -4.43 2.76
CA PHE A 38 -3.76 -5.06 3.96
C PHE A 38 -4.35 -6.43 3.68
N HIS A 39 -5.08 -6.58 2.57
CA HIS A 39 -5.63 -7.87 2.18
C HIS A 39 -4.52 -8.89 1.89
N LYS A 40 -3.47 -8.48 1.17
CA LYS A 40 -2.30 -9.33 0.91
C LYS A 40 -1.64 -9.75 2.23
N ASN A 41 -1.33 -8.80 3.12
CA ASN A 41 -0.71 -9.09 4.41
C ASN A 41 -1.59 -10.02 5.27
N HIS A 42 -2.90 -9.84 5.24
CA HIS A 42 -3.85 -10.71 5.92
C HIS A 42 -3.80 -12.16 5.38
N LEU A 43 -3.80 -12.33 4.06
CA LEU A 43 -3.70 -13.66 3.43
C LEU A 43 -2.35 -14.34 3.74
N GLU A 44 -1.25 -13.57 3.74
CA GLU A 44 0.07 -14.06 4.12
C GLU A 44 0.08 -14.51 5.60
N SER A 45 -0.39 -13.67 6.51
CA SER A 45 -0.53 -13.98 7.94
C SER A 45 -1.38 -15.23 8.18
N LEU A 46 -2.50 -15.38 7.47
CA LEU A 46 -3.34 -16.57 7.55
C LEU A 46 -2.61 -17.83 7.04
N SER A 47 -1.80 -17.70 5.99
CA SER A 47 -0.96 -18.79 5.48
C SER A 47 0.09 -19.21 6.52
N GLU A 48 0.75 -18.25 7.16
CA GLU A 48 1.74 -18.50 8.21
C GLU A 48 1.11 -19.13 9.45
N HIS A 49 -0.08 -18.68 9.84
CA HIS A 49 -0.86 -19.29 10.92
C HIS A 49 -1.15 -20.76 10.63
N ARG A 50 -1.71 -21.06 9.44
CA ARG A 50 -2.01 -22.43 9.01
C ARG A 50 -0.77 -23.32 8.95
N LYS A 51 0.40 -22.75 8.63
CA LYS A 51 1.68 -23.46 8.59
C LYS A 51 2.36 -23.56 9.97
N GLY A 52 1.74 -23.06 11.04
CA GLY A 52 2.32 -23.05 12.39
C GLY A 52 3.58 -22.17 12.52
N LYS A 53 3.77 -21.22 11.60
CA LYS A 53 4.97 -20.36 11.55
C LYS A 53 4.85 -19.10 12.38
N LEU A 54 3.64 -18.72 12.80
CA LEU A 54 3.44 -17.56 13.66
C LEU A 54 4.09 -17.81 15.04
N LYS A 55 5.17 -17.07 15.30
CA LYS A 55 5.80 -17.00 16.61
C LYS A 55 5.26 -15.79 17.35
N PHE A 56 4.50 -16.03 18.41
CA PHE A 56 4.05 -14.99 19.33
C PHE A 56 5.09 -14.88 20.44
N PHE A 57 5.63 -13.69 20.65
CA PHE A 57 6.53 -13.40 21.74
C PHE A 57 5.73 -12.78 22.87
N ASN A 58 5.65 -13.46 24.01
CA ASN A 58 4.86 -13.01 25.16
C ASN A 58 5.71 -12.18 26.15
N ASN A 59 6.99 -11.96 25.85
CA ASN A 59 7.87 -11.07 26.61
C ASN A 59 8.84 -10.35 25.66
N SER A 60 9.35 -9.20 26.12
CA SER A 60 10.26 -8.35 25.35
C SER A 60 11.68 -8.92 25.20
N SER A 61 12.06 -9.89 26.02
CA SER A 61 13.34 -10.59 25.95
C SER A 61 13.40 -11.50 24.72
N ASP A 62 12.33 -12.23 24.44
CA ASP A 62 12.24 -13.15 23.30
C ASP A 62 12.19 -12.40 21.96
N LEU A 63 11.57 -11.21 21.94
CA LEU A 63 11.54 -10.34 20.77
C LEU A 63 12.94 -9.81 20.41
N LYS A 64 13.75 -9.43 21.41
CA LYS A 64 15.12 -8.92 21.21
C LYS A 64 16.08 -9.95 20.60
N PHE A 65 15.80 -11.24 20.76
CA PHE A 65 16.62 -12.31 20.19
C PHE A 65 16.32 -12.56 18.69
N PHE A 66 15.15 -12.11 18.22
CA PHE A 66 14.66 -12.35 16.85
C PHE A 66 14.88 -11.19 15.88
N LEU A 67 15.21 -10.00 16.39
CA LEU A 67 15.58 -8.80 15.63
C LEU A 67 17.09 -8.75 15.41
#